data_AF-G5K0F3-F1
#
_entry.id   AF-G5K0F3-F1
#
_cell.length_a   1.000
_cell.length_b   1.000
_cell.length_c   1.000
_cell.angle_alpha   90.00
_cell.angle_beta   90.00
_cell.angle_gamma   90.00
#
_symmetry.space_group_name_H-M   'P 1'
#
loop_
_entity.id
_entity.type
_entity.pdbx_description
1 polymer ?
#
loop_
_entity_poly.entity_id
_entity_poly.type
_entity_poly.pdbx_seq_one_letter_code
_entity_poly.pdbx_strand_id
1 'polypeptide(L)'
;MNISLFFKLLTADIFHKPVKIKNKEMVDYALRMNYVQYIVEGYRDNLEPIIKKDRYSLELEGKKALYALQIQFITWLISILALVISVLAYLKK
;
A
#
# COMPACT_ATOMS: atom_id res chain seq x y z
N MET A 1 -6.12 4.69 5.42
CA MET A 1 -5.58 3.41 4.92
C MET A 1 -4.92 2.66 6.08
N ASN A 2 -5.20 1.37 6.26
CA ASN A 2 -4.61 0.55 7.32
C ASN A 2 -3.10 0.32 7.05
N ILE A 3 -2.26 0.35 8.09
CA ILE A 3 -0.81 0.08 8.02
C ILE A 3 -0.50 -1.26 7.35
N SER A 4 -1.27 -2.31 7.65
CA SER A 4 -1.07 -3.63 7.03
C SER A 4 -1.30 -3.59 5.52
N LEU A 5 -2.34 -2.85 5.08
CA LEU A 5 -2.64 -2.66 3.66
C LEU A 5 -1.54 -1.81 2.99
N PHE A 6 -1.08 -0.76 3.67
CA PHE A 6 0.02 0.08 3.18
C PHE A 6 1.27 -0.74 2.87
N PHE A 7 1.75 -1.59 3.80
CA PHE A 7 2.93 -2.43 3.54
C PHE A 7 2.72 -3.43 2.39
N LYS A 8 1.50 -3.96 2.22
CA LYS A 8 1.18 -4.87 1.11
C LYS A 8 1.18 -4.15 -0.24
N LEU A 9 0.64 -2.93 -0.31
CA LEU A 9 0.70 -2.10 -1.51
C LEU A 9 2.13 -1.63 -1.79
N LEU A 10 2.88 -1.28 -0.74
CA LEU A 10 4.27 -0.83 -0.83
C LEU A 10 5.17 -1.91 -1.41
N THR A 11 5.08 -3.13 -0.87
CA THR A 11 5.86 -4.27 -1.38
C THR A 11 5.44 -4.64 -2.80
N ALA A 12 4.16 -4.57 -3.13
CA ALA A 12 3.68 -4.79 -4.50
C ALA A 12 4.26 -3.78 -5.50
N ASP A 13 4.30 -2.49 -5.13
CA ASP A 13 4.86 -1.42 -5.97
C ASP A 13 6.38 -1.57 -6.14
N ILE A 14 7.13 -1.75 -5.04
CA ILE A 14 8.60 -1.89 -5.07
C ILE A 14 9.03 -3.12 -5.88
N PHE A 15 8.41 -4.27 -5.61
CA PHE A 15 8.80 -5.54 -6.25
C PHE A 15 8.12 -5.77 -7.59
N HIS A 16 7.31 -4.82 -8.09
CA HIS A 16 6.52 -4.95 -9.32
C HIS A 16 5.71 -6.27 -9.34
N LYS A 17 5.10 -6.60 -8.20
CA LYS A 17 4.34 -7.85 -7.99
C LYS A 17 2.87 -7.56 -7.71
N PRO A 18 1.96 -8.50 -8.00
CA PRO A 18 0.55 -8.38 -7.62
C PRO A 18 0.39 -8.20 -6.11
N VAL A 19 -0.54 -7.34 -5.72
CA VAL A 19 -0.93 -7.13 -4.32
C VAL A 19 -1.62 -8.39 -3.81
N LYS A 20 -1.09 -9.01 -2.75
CA LYS A 20 -1.69 -10.20 -2.13
C LYS A 20 -2.50 -9.83 -0.89
N ILE A 21 -3.82 -9.96 -0.97
CA ILE A 21 -4.72 -9.66 0.14
C ILE A 21 -5.64 -10.87 0.35
N LYS A 22 -5.54 -11.49 1.53
CA LYS A 22 -6.39 -12.65 1.91
C LYS A 22 -7.62 -12.26 2.75
N ASN A 23 -7.57 -11.10 3.42
CA ASN A 23 -8.67 -10.67 4.28
C ASN A 23 -9.74 -9.98 3.42
N LYS A 24 -10.96 -10.53 3.44
CA LYS A 24 -12.11 -10.06 2.67
C LYS A 24 -12.46 -8.60 2.96
N GLU A 25 -12.44 -8.17 4.23
CA GLU A 25 -12.75 -6.78 4.59
C GLU A 25 -11.72 -5.79 4.03
N MET A 26 -10.44 -6.17 4.02
CA MET A 26 -9.39 -5.35 3.42
C MET A 26 -9.50 -5.30 1.90
N VAL A 27 -9.88 -6.40 1.27
CA VAL A 27 -10.14 -6.46 -0.18
C VAL A 27 -11.29 -5.53 -0.53
N ASP A 28 -12.43 -5.65 0.14
CA ASP A 28 -13.61 -4.83 -0.13
C ASP A 28 -13.30 -3.34 0.08
N TYR A 29 -12.55 -2.99 1.13
CA TYR A 29 -12.08 -1.62 1.34
C TYR A 29 -11.15 -1.15 0.21
N ALA A 30 -10.15 -1.95 -0.17
CA ALA A 30 -9.17 -1.57 -1.18
C ALA A 30 -9.80 -1.44 -2.58
N LEU A 31 -10.79 -2.27 -2.90
CA LEU A 31 -11.58 -2.17 -4.14
C LEU A 31 -12.48 -0.94 -4.12
N ARG A 32 -13.21 -0.68 -3.02
CA ARG A 32 -14.09 0.50 -2.89
C ARG A 32 -13.33 1.83 -3.03
N MET A 33 -12.09 1.87 -2.58
CA MET A 33 -11.23 3.06 -2.66
C MET A 33 -10.41 3.12 -3.96
N ASN A 34 -10.66 2.22 -4.92
CA ASN A 34 -9.87 2.05 -6.16
C ASN A 34 -8.35 1.95 -5.91
N TYR A 35 -7.94 1.39 -4.78
CA TYR A 35 -6.52 1.16 -4.52
C TYR A 35 -6.00 -0.02 -5.31
N VAL A 36 -6.88 -1.00 -5.57
CA VAL A 36 -6.54 -2.21 -6.31
C VAL A 36 -7.66 -2.59 -7.27
N GLN A 37 -7.34 -3.36 -8.29
CA GLN A 37 -8.31 -3.96 -9.22
C GLN A 37 -8.08 -5.48 -9.32
N TYR A 38 -9.13 -6.23 -9.64
CA TYR A 38 -9.02 -7.66 -9.93
C TYR A 38 -8.12 -7.93 -11.13
N ILE A 39 -7.25 -8.94 -11.01
CA ILE A 39 -6.46 -9.43 -12.15
C ILE A 39 -7.30 -10.46 -12.89
N VAL A 40 -7.62 -10.17 -14.15
CA VAL A 40 -8.31 -11.09 -15.05
C VAL A 40 -7.26 -11.97 -15.73
N GLU A 41 -7.34 -13.29 -15.53
CA GLU A 41 -6.44 -14.27 -16.15
C GLU A 41 -6.95 -14.74 -17.52
N GLY A 42 -8.23 -14.55 -17.79
CA GLY A 42 -8.89 -14.97 -19.01
C GLY A 42 -10.41 -14.85 -18.88
N TYR A 43 -11.12 -15.36 -19.87
CA TYR A 43 -12.58 -15.41 -19.86
C TYR A 43 -13.01 -16.87 -20.04
N ARG A 44 -14.07 -17.29 -19.36
CA ARG A 44 -14.73 -18.56 -19.65
C ARG A 44 -15.47 -18.48 -20.99
N ASP A 45 -15.92 -19.64 -21.48
CA ASP A 45 -16.71 -19.76 -22.71
C ASP A 45 -18.03 -18.95 -22.68
N ASN A 46 -18.51 -18.60 -21.48
CA ASN A 46 -19.68 -17.76 -21.25
C ASN A 46 -19.34 -16.25 -21.09
N LEU A 47 -18.13 -15.82 -21.46
CA LEU A 47 -17.62 -14.45 -21.32
C LEU A 47 -17.46 -13.95 -19.88
N GLU A 48 -17.55 -14.82 -18.87
CA GLU A 48 -17.30 -14.43 -17.48
C GLU A 48 -15.78 -14.31 -17.23
N PRO A 49 -15.30 -13.21 -16.61
CA PRO A 49 -13.89 -13.03 -16.32
C PRO A 49 -13.41 -14.00 -15.23
N ILE A 50 -12.30 -14.68 -15.49
CA ILE A 50 -11.61 -15.54 -14.54
C ILE A 50 -10.69 -14.67 -13.69
N ILE A 51 -11.07 -14.48 -12.43
CA ILE A 51 -10.33 -13.64 -11.48
C ILE A 51 -9.27 -14.45 -10.75
N LYS A 52 -8.03 -13.95 -10.72
CA LYS A 52 -6.96 -14.54 -9.93
C LYS A 52 -7.24 -14.40 -8.44
N LYS A 53 -7.39 -15.52 -7.74
CA LYS A 53 -7.70 -15.53 -6.30
C LYS A 53 -6.60 -14.84 -5.48
N ASP A 54 -7.01 -13.97 -4.56
CA ASP A 54 -6.20 -13.21 -3.60
C ASP A 54 -5.09 -12.33 -4.22
N ARG A 55 -5.11 -12.09 -5.54
CA ARG A 55 -4.11 -11.26 -6.24
C ARG A 55 -4.79 -10.13 -6.99
N TYR A 56 -4.30 -8.93 -6.75
CA TYR A 56 -4.87 -7.70 -7.28
C TYR A 56 -3.78 -6.85 -7.95
N SER A 57 -4.17 -6.11 -8.99
CA SER A 57 -3.34 -5.10 -9.62
C SER A 57 -3.40 -3.82 -8.79
N LEU A 58 -2.27 -3.12 -8.67
CA LEU A 58 -2.21 -1.84 -7.99
C LEU A 58 -2.68 -0.74 -8.94
N GLU A 59 -3.71 0.01 -8.53
CA GLU A 59 -4.29 1.09 -9.32
C GLU A 59 -3.62 2.44 -9.06
N LEU A 60 -3.89 3.40 -9.94
CA LEU A 60 -3.33 4.75 -9.85
C LEU A 60 -3.68 5.45 -8.53
N GLU A 61 -4.94 5.33 -8.06
CA GLU A 61 -5.36 5.92 -6.78
C GLU A 61 -4.64 5.25 -5.60
N GLY A 62 -4.42 3.93 -5.68
CA GLY A 62 -3.62 3.18 -4.71
C GLY A 62 -2.18 3.68 -4.64
N LYS A 63 -1.54 3.94 -5.78
CA LYS A 63 -0.20 4.54 -5.84
C LYS A 63 -0.16 5.94 -5.23
N LYS A 64 -1.11 6.81 -5.57
CA LYS A 64 -1.19 8.16 -4.98
C LYS A 64 -1.32 8.12 -3.47
N ALA A 65 -2.21 7.27 -2.94
CA ALA A 65 -2.39 7.08 -1.51
C ALA A 65 -1.13 6.53 -0.83
N LEU A 66 -0.39 5.65 -1.52
CA LEU A 66 0.89 5.13 -1.05
C LEU A 66 1.94 6.24 -0.93
N TYR A 67 2.13 7.04 -1.98
CA TYR A 67 3.09 8.15 -1.99
C TYR A 67 2.79 9.19 -0.90
N ALA A 68 1.52 9.54 -0.70
CA ALA A 68 1.13 10.48 0.34
C ALA A 68 1.53 9.99 1.74
N LEU A 69 1.29 8.71 2.04
CA LEU A 69 1.67 8.12 3.33
C LEU A 69 3.18 7.94 3.47
N GLN A 70 3.90 7.61 2.40
CA GLN A 70 5.36 7.54 2.40
C GLN A 70 5.97 8.89 2.78
N ILE A 71 5.51 9.97 2.13
CA ILE A 71 5.98 11.32 2.42
C ILE A 71 5.71 11.66 3.88
N GLN A 72 4.48 11.44 4.36
CA GLN A 72 4.12 11.71 5.75
C GLN A 72 5.01 10.92 6.73
N PHE A 73 5.27 9.64 6.46
CA PHE A 73 6.11 8.80 7.29
C PHE A 73 7.57 9.28 7.32
N ILE A 74 8.14 9.65 6.16
CA ILE A 74 9.49 10.20 6.05
C ILE A 74 9.60 11.52 6.82
N THR A 75 8.62 12.42 6.65
CA THR A 75 8.57 13.68 7.41
C THR A 75 8.58 13.42 8.91
N TRP A 76 7.75 12.48 9.37
CA TRP A 76 7.69 12.11 10.78
C TRP A 76 9.04 11.57 11.30
N LEU A 77 9.70 10.72 10.51
CA LEU A 77 11.02 10.19 10.83
C LEU A 77 12.08 11.30 10.94
N ILE A 78 12.09 12.24 9.99
CA ILE A 78 13.01 13.39 10.01
C ILE A 78 12.77 14.24 11.26
N SER A 79 11.52 14.53 11.60
CA SER A 79 11.17 15.30 12.79
C SER A 79 11.63 14.61 14.08
N ILE A 80 11.46 13.28 14.17
CA ILE A 80 11.92 12.50 15.33
C ILE A 80 13.45 12.55 15.43
N LEU A 81 14.17 12.34 14.31
CA LEU A 81 15.64 12.41 14.29
C LEU A 81 16.15 13.80 14.69
N ALA A 82 15.51 14.86 14.19
CA ALA A 82 15.85 16.23 14.57
C ALA A 82 15.67 16.47 16.07
N LEU A 83 14.60 15.94 16.65
CA LEU A 83 14.33 16.03 18.09
C LEU A 83 15.36 15.26 18.91
N VAL A 84 15.73 14.05 18.50
CA VAL A 84 16.78 13.24 19.15
C VAL A 84 18.13 13.97 19.10
N ILE A 85 18.52 14.53 17.95
CA ILE A 85 19.76 15.30 17.81
C ILE A 85 19.73 16.52 18.72
N SER A 86 18.61 17.23 18.79
CA SER A 86 18.43 18.39 19.67
C SER A 86 18.59 18.03 21.14
N VAL A 87 17.98 16.92 21.59
CA VAL A 87 18.12 16.42 22.97
C VAL A 87 19.56 15.99 23.27
N LEU A 88 20.20 15.24 22.37
CA LEU A 88 21.60 14.83 22.54
C LEU A 88 22.55 16.03 22.60
N ALA A 89 22.30 17.06 21.78
CA ALA A 89 23.09 18.29 21.80
C ALA A 89 22.91 19.06 23.12
N TYR A 90 21.70 19.07 23.69
CA TYR A 90 21.43 19.69 24.98
C TYR A 90 22.12 18.96 26.14
N LEU A 91 22.09 17.61 26.15
CA LEU A 91 22.72 16.79 27.19
C LEU A 91 24.26 16.81 27.14
N LYS A 92 24.85 17.21 26.01
CA LYS A 92 26.30 17.36 25.86
C LYS A 92 26.82 18.69 26.41
N LYS A 93 25.92 19.58 26.83
CA LYS A 93 26.19 20.88 27.43
C LYS A 93 26.15 20.79 28.95
#